data_AF-A0A6A6G5E0-F1
#
_entry.id   AF-A0A6A6G5E0-F1
#
_cell.length_a   1.000
_cell.length_b   1.000
_cell.length_c   1.000
_cell.angle_alpha   90.00
_cell.angle_beta   90.00
_cell.angle_gamma   90.00
#
_symmetry.space_group_name_H-M   'P 1'
#
loop_
_entity.id
_entity.type
_entity.pdbx_description
1 polymer ?
#
loop_
_entity_poly.entity_id
_entity_poly.type
_entity_poly.pdbx_seq_one_letter_code
_entity_poly.pdbx_strand_id
1 'polypeptide(L)'
;MSADVDAHDPHHEESFEEFTARYEKEFDQVNDVFELQRNLNNAFAYDLVPSPSVITAALRAARRVNDFPTAVRIFEGIKAKVENKNQYEEYLKELEPIREELGVNLKETMYPETS
;
A
#
# COMPACT_ATOMS: atom_id res chain seq x y z
N MET A 1 -0.07 -17.18 -33.08
CA MET A 1 -0.20 -18.25 -32.08
C MET A 1 0.13 -17.62 -30.75
N SER A 2 -0.91 -17.22 -30.00
CA SER A 2 -0.74 -16.71 -28.65
C SER A 2 -0.29 -17.86 -27.78
N ALA A 3 0.86 -17.74 -27.12
CA ALA A 3 1.23 -18.64 -26.05
C ALA A 3 0.36 -18.25 -24.85
N ASP A 4 -0.68 -19.04 -24.59
CA ASP A 4 -1.36 -19.02 -23.31
C ASP A 4 -0.33 -19.36 -22.23
N VAL A 5 0.00 -18.36 -21.41
CA VAL A 5 0.90 -18.53 -20.26
C VAL A 5 0.13 -19.35 -19.24
N ASP A 6 0.64 -20.54 -18.92
CA ASP A 6 0.03 -21.45 -17.96
C ASP A 6 0.06 -20.80 -16.55
N ALA A 7 -1.12 -20.54 -15.99
CA ALA A 7 -1.28 -19.91 -14.67
C ALA A 7 -0.79 -20.79 -13.50
N HIS A 8 -0.17 -21.94 -13.79
CA HIS A 8 0.32 -22.92 -12.84
C HIS A 8 1.81 -23.26 -12.99
N ASP A 9 2.61 -22.37 -13.59
CA ASP A 9 4.07 -22.50 -13.53
C ASP A 9 4.58 -22.08 -12.13
N PRO A 10 5.18 -23.01 -11.34
CA PRO A 10 5.73 -22.71 -10.02
C PRO A 10 6.94 -21.75 -10.05
N HIS A 11 7.43 -21.40 -11.25
CA HIS A 11 8.47 -20.40 -11.49
C HIS A 11 7.96 -19.12 -12.16
N HIS A 12 6.64 -18.93 -12.30
CA HIS A 12 6.12 -17.65 -12.78
C HIS A 12 6.30 -16.58 -11.71
N GLU A 13 7.37 -15.79 -11.85
CA GLU A 13 7.50 -14.53 -11.14
C GLU A 13 6.44 -13.55 -11.68
N GLU A 14 5.48 -13.20 -10.84
CA GLU A 14 4.45 -12.20 -11.16
C GLU A 14 5.10 -10.87 -11.54
N SER A 15 4.65 -10.25 -12.63
CA SER A 15 5.12 -8.93 -13.04
C SER A 15 4.64 -7.83 -12.06
N PHE A 16 5.30 -6.67 -12.09
CA PHE A 16 4.89 -5.53 -11.26
C PHE A 16 3.45 -5.07 -11.55
N GLU A 17 3.02 -5.14 -12.81
CA GLU A 17 1.67 -4.76 -13.22
C GLU A 17 0.61 -5.76 -12.70
N GLU A 18 0.90 -7.06 -12.79
CA GLU A 18 0.03 -8.11 -12.23
C GLU A 18 -0.07 -8.02 -10.71
N PHE A 19 1.07 -7.81 -10.02
CA PHE A 19 1.11 -7.57 -8.58
C PHE A 19 0.23 -6.38 -8.19
N THR A 20 0.37 -5.28 -8.93
CA THR A 20 -0.39 -4.04 -8.69
C THR A 20 -1.88 -4.30 -8.85
N ALA A 21 -2.30 -4.87 -9.99
CA ALA A 21 -3.70 -5.15 -10.27
C ALA A 21 -4.31 -6.14 -9.26
N ARG A 22 -3.55 -7.15 -8.84
CA ARG A 22 -3.99 -8.12 -7.84
C ARG A 22 -4.21 -7.47 -6.49
N TYR A 23 -3.25 -6.70 -5.98
CA TYR A 23 -3.38 -6.08 -4.66
C TYR A 23 -4.42 -4.96 -4.62
N GLU A 24 -4.60 -4.19 -5.70
CA GLU A 24 -5.73 -3.26 -5.81
C GLU A 24 -7.07 -3.97 -5.59
N LYS A 25 -7.27 -5.10 -6.31
CA LYS A 25 -8.48 -5.91 -6.19
C LYS A 25 -8.62 -6.55 -4.80
N GLU A 26 -7.54 -7.07 -4.23
CA GLU A 26 -7.56 -7.64 -2.88
C GLU A 26 -7.96 -6.58 -1.84
N PHE A 27 -7.39 -5.37 -1.91
CA PHE A 27 -7.76 -4.28 -1.01
C PHE A 27 -9.18 -3.78 -1.25
N ASP A 28 -9.69 -3.75 -2.49
CA ASP A 28 -11.08 -3.36 -2.76
C ASP A 28 -12.10 -4.31 -2.11
N GLN A 29 -11.74 -5.58 -1.94
CA GLN A 29 -12.59 -6.60 -1.35
C GLN A 29 -12.51 -6.68 0.18
N VAL A 30 -11.57 -5.96 0.81
CA VAL A 30 -11.40 -5.96 2.28
C VAL A 30 -12.65 -5.40 2.97
N ASN A 31 -13.20 -6.19 3.89
CA ASN A 31 -14.37 -5.83 4.70
C ASN A 31 -14.11 -5.83 6.22
N ASP A 32 -12.95 -6.32 6.67
CA ASP A 32 -12.57 -6.27 8.08
C ASP A 32 -11.10 -5.90 8.29
N VAL A 33 -10.76 -5.56 9.55
CA VAL A 33 -9.43 -5.10 9.93
C VAL A 33 -8.37 -6.20 9.80
N PHE A 34 -8.74 -7.46 9.99
CA PHE A 34 -7.81 -8.57 9.91
C PHE A 34 -7.34 -8.78 8.47
N GLU A 35 -8.26 -8.76 7.49
CA GLU A 35 -7.93 -8.84 6.08
C GLU A 35 -7.08 -7.64 5.62
N LEU A 36 -7.43 -6.43 6.06
CA LEU A 36 -6.62 -5.23 5.78
C LEU A 36 -5.17 -5.43 6.21
N GLN A 37 -4.96 -5.83 7.47
CA GLN A 37 -3.62 -5.99 8.03
C GLN A 37 -2.88 -7.16 7.40
N ARG A 38 -3.57 -8.27 7.09
CA ARG A 38 -2.97 -9.41 6.38
C ARG A 38 -2.50 -9.01 4.98
N ASN A 39 -3.35 -8.33 4.22
CA ASN A 39 -3.00 -7.90 2.86
C ASN A 39 -1.86 -6.89 2.88
N LEU A 40 -1.84 -5.95 3.83
CA LEU A 40 -0.71 -5.04 4.03
C LEU A 40 0.58 -5.79 4.38
N ASN A 41 0.55 -6.72 5.34
CA ASN A 41 1.73 -7.51 5.69
C ASN A 41 2.28 -8.29 4.48
N ASN A 42 1.39 -8.86 3.66
CA ASN A 42 1.77 -9.60 2.47
C ASN A 42 2.33 -8.65 1.39
N ALA A 43 1.64 -7.56 1.05
CA ALA A 43 2.08 -6.59 0.03
C ALA A 43 3.45 -5.97 0.40
N PHE A 44 3.63 -5.62 1.68
CA PHE A 44 4.87 -5.04 2.16
C PHE A 44 6.00 -6.07 2.37
N ALA A 45 5.77 -7.38 2.22
CA ALA A 45 6.82 -8.39 2.33
C ALA A 45 7.64 -8.62 1.03
N TYR A 46 7.14 -8.19 -0.12
CA TYR A 46 7.82 -8.37 -1.41
C TYR A 46 9.04 -7.44 -1.55
N ASP A 47 10.00 -7.78 -2.41
CA ASP A 47 11.17 -6.92 -2.67
C ASP A 47 10.86 -5.77 -3.65
N LEU A 48 9.80 -5.02 -3.34
CA LEU A 48 9.33 -3.85 -4.07
C LEU A 48 8.50 -2.95 -3.16
N VAL A 49 8.49 -1.65 -3.40
CA VAL A 49 7.55 -0.74 -2.74
C VAL A 49 6.20 -0.80 -3.46
N PRO A 50 5.07 -1.06 -2.77
CA PRO A 50 3.76 -1.10 -3.43
C PRO A 50 3.44 0.23 -4.13
N SER A 51 2.86 0.15 -5.32
CA SER A 51 2.54 1.34 -6.13
C SER A 51 1.62 2.33 -5.40
N PRO A 52 1.64 3.62 -5.76
CA PRO A 52 0.70 4.61 -5.23
C PRO A 52 -0.78 4.21 -5.40
N SER A 53 -1.11 3.47 -6.45
CA SER A 53 -2.48 2.97 -6.68
C SER A 53 -2.87 1.85 -5.70
N VAL A 54 -1.96 0.90 -5.40
CA VAL A 54 -2.16 -0.10 -4.33
C VAL A 54 -2.30 0.59 -2.98
N ILE A 55 -1.46 1.59 -2.68
CA ILE A 55 -1.57 2.35 -1.44
C ILE A 55 -2.91 3.10 -1.34
N THR A 56 -3.38 3.68 -2.44
CA THR A 56 -4.69 4.34 -2.50
C THR A 56 -5.82 3.35 -2.19
N ALA A 57 -5.78 2.15 -2.75
CA ALA A 57 -6.75 1.09 -2.47
C ALA A 57 -6.70 0.68 -0.98
N ALA A 58 -5.51 0.52 -0.41
CA ALA A 58 -5.32 0.21 1.00
C ALA A 58 -5.83 1.31 1.95
N LEU A 59 -5.62 2.59 1.62
CA LEU A 59 -6.14 3.73 2.38
C LEU A 59 -7.68 3.78 2.35
N ARG A 60 -8.28 3.53 1.17
CA ARG A 60 -9.73 3.41 1.05
C ARG A 60 -10.26 2.21 1.85
N ALA A 61 -9.56 1.09 1.85
CA ALA A 61 -9.89 -0.07 2.66
C ALA A 61 -9.85 0.23 4.17
N ALA A 62 -8.78 0.87 4.64
CA ALA A 62 -8.67 1.34 6.03
C ALA A 62 -9.83 2.25 6.43
N ARG A 63 -10.25 3.15 5.53
CA ARG A 63 -11.43 3.99 5.78
C ARG A 63 -12.72 3.17 5.86
N ARG A 64 -12.95 2.21 4.96
CA ARG A 64 -14.16 1.36 4.96
C ARG A 64 -14.31 0.58 6.26
N VAL A 65 -13.21 0.05 6.80
CA VAL A 65 -13.21 -0.72 8.05
C VAL A 65 -13.04 0.14 9.31
N ASN A 66 -13.03 1.47 9.15
CA ASN A 66 -12.86 2.47 10.22
C ASN A 66 -11.58 2.31 11.06
N ASP A 67 -10.46 1.93 10.43
CA ASP A 67 -9.17 1.72 11.10
C ASP A 67 -8.17 2.84 10.76
N PHE A 68 -8.29 3.96 11.47
CA PHE A 68 -7.40 5.12 11.31
C PHE A 68 -5.93 4.81 11.66
N PRO A 69 -5.60 4.12 12.78
CA PRO A 69 -4.21 3.76 13.08
C PRO A 69 -3.51 3.01 11.95
N THR A 70 -4.19 2.08 11.27
CA THR A 70 -3.60 1.38 10.13
C THR A 70 -3.36 2.32 8.95
N ALA A 71 -4.25 3.27 8.67
CA ALA A 71 -4.03 4.27 7.62
C ALA A 71 -2.76 5.11 7.86
N VAL A 72 -2.50 5.52 9.11
CA VAL A 72 -1.26 6.22 9.48
C VAL A 72 -0.05 5.29 9.30
N ARG A 73 -0.17 4.03 9.74
CA ARG A 73 0.91 3.04 9.68
C ARG A 73 1.30 2.65 8.25
N ILE A 74 0.39 2.77 7.28
CA ILE A 74 0.70 2.58 5.85
C ILE A 74 1.83 3.54 5.41
N PHE A 75 1.76 4.82 5.79
CA PHE A 75 2.81 5.79 5.45
C PHE A 75 4.13 5.49 6.15
N GLU A 76 4.10 5.02 7.41
CA GLU A 76 5.31 4.52 8.08
C GLU A 76 5.93 3.33 7.33
N GLY A 77 5.09 2.41 6.84
CA GLY A 77 5.52 1.26 6.05
C GLY A 77 6.20 1.68 4.75
N ILE A 78 5.66 2.68 4.04
CA ILE A 78 6.29 3.23 2.82
C ILE A 78 7.65 3.83 3.19
N LYS A 79 7.71 4.68 4.21
CA LYS A 79 8.95 5.33 4.67
C LYS A 79 10.04 4.32 5.03
N ALA A 80 9.66 3.21 5.68
CA ALA A 80 10.59 2.16 6.06
C ALA A 80 11.08 1.32 4.87
N LYS A 81 10.33 1.30 3.77
CA LYS A 81 10.61 0.43 2.61
C LYS A 81 11.30 1.15 1.45
N VAL A 82 11.15 2.46 1.33
CA VAL A 82 11.90 3.23 0.33
C VAL A 82 13.37 3.38 0.73
N GLU A 83 14.24 3.53 -0.26
CA GLU A 83 15.69 3.59 -0.06
C GLU A 83 16.17 4.94 0.48
N ASN A 84 15.40 5.99 0.23
CA ASN A 84 15.79 7.34 0.61
C ASN A 84 14.59 8.26 0.84
N LYS A 85 14.88 9.41 1.45
CA LYS A 85 13.87 10.41 1.81
C LYS A 85 13.14 10.98 0.60
N ASN A 86 13.83 11.17 -0.53
CA ASN A 86 13.23 11.78 -1.72
C ASN A 86 12.11 10.89 -2.29
N GLN A 87 12.31 9.58 -2.33
CA GLN A 87 11.26 8.64 -2.73
C GLN A 87 10.05 8.71 -1.80
N TYR A 88 10.25 8.79 -0.48
CA TYR A 88 9.14 8.98 0.45
C TYR A 88 8.39 10.29 0.18
N GLU A 89 9.10 11.39 -0.07
CA GLU A 89 8.51 12.69 -0.40
C GLU A 89 7.70 12.65 -1.71
N GLU A 90 8.15 11.87 -2.71
CA GLU A 90 7.40 11.64 -3.96
C GLU A 90 6.07 10.91 -3.69
N TYR A 91 6.08 9.86 -2.86
CA TYR A 91 4.85 9.18 -2.42
C TYR A 91 3.92 10.13 -1.66
N LEU A 92 4.45 10.94 -0.75
CA LEU A 92 3.65 11.91 0.01
C LEU A 92 2.96 12.91 -0.92
N LYS A 93 3.65 13.37 -1.95
CA LYS A 93 3.10 14.29 -2.95
C LYS A 93 2.03 13.62 -3.81
N GLU A 94 2.26 12.41 -4.28
CA GLU A 94 1.30 11.70 -5.12
C GLU A 94 0.03 11.30 -4.36
N LEU A 95 0.18 10.92 -3.09
CA LEU A 95 -0.92 10.50 -2.21
C LEU A 95 -1.55 11.64 -1.41
N GLU A 96 -1.07 12.88 -1.57
CA GLU A 96 -1.60 14.05 -0.86
C GLU A 96 -3.12 14.21 -1.03
N PRO A 97 -3.70 14.11 -2.25
CA PRO A 97 -5.14 14.30 -2.43
C PRO A 97 -5.98 13.30 -1.63
N ILE A 98 -5.60 12.01 -1.62
CA ILE A 98 -6.34 10.99 -0.87
C ILE A 98 -6.10 11.09 0.64
N ARG A 99 -4.89 11.48 1.05
CA ARG A 99 -4.54 11.71 2.45
C ARG A 99 -5.39 12.83 3.05
N GLU A 100 -5.56 13.92 2.30
CA GLU A 100 -6.42 15.04 2.70
C GLU A 100 -7.91 14.69 2.64
N GLU A 101 -8.38 14.02 1.57
CA GLU A 101 -9.77 13.53 1.44
C GLU A 101 -10.18 12.69 2.67
N LEU A 102 -9.30 11.79 3.11
CA LEU A 102 -9.57 10.86 4.20
C LEU A 102 -9.22 11.40 5.59
N GLY A 103 -8.53 12.54 5.66
CA GLY A 103 -8.06 13.16 6.91
C GLY A 103 -6.95 12.38 7.63
N VAL A 104 -6.08 11.70 6.88
CA VAL A 104 -4.99 10.88 7.44
C VAL A 104 -3.79 11.77 7.76
N ASN A 105 -3.47 11.90 9.04
CA ASN A 105 -2.26 12.60 9.48
C ASN A 105 -1.03 11.70 9.38
N LEU A 106 0.11 12.28 9.05
CA LEU A 106 1.39 11.59 9.11
C LEU A 106 1.85 11.46 10.56
N LYS A 107 2.54 10.36 10.89
CA LYS A 107 3.07 10.15 12.25
C LYS A 107 3.98 11.29 12.68
N GLU A 108 4.83 11.79 11.78
CA GLU A 108 5.75 12.89 12.05
C GLU A 108 5.03 14.21 12.36
N THR A 109 3.82 14.39 11.83
CA THR A 109 2.97 15.54 12.16
C THR A 109 2.33 15.39 13.54
N MET A 110 1.93 14.17 13.91
CA MET A 110 1.29 13.89 15.21
C MET A 110 2.31 13.84 16.36
N TYR A 111 3.50 13.32 16.09
CA TYR A 111 4.59 13.12 17.04
C TYR A 111 5.89 13.61 16.41
N PRO A 112 6.14 14.94 16.42
CA PRO A 112 7.41 15.49 15.98
C PRO A 112 8.53 14.91 16.84
N GLU A 113 9.62 14.45 16.21
CA GLU A 113 10.83 14.07 16.93
C GLU A 113 11.29 15.28 17.75
N THR A 114 11.13 15.22 19.07
CA THR A 114 11.62 16.28 19.97
C THR A 114 13.12 16.42 19.76
N SER A 115 13.56 17.60 19.32
CA SER A 115 14.97 17.94 19.14
C SER A 115 15.76 17.88 20.44
#